data_AF-A0A6S7JQ05-F1
#
_entry.id   AF-A0A6S7JQ05-F1
#
_cell.length_a   1.000
_cell.length_b   1.000
_cell.length_c   1.000
_cell.angle_alpha   90.00
_cell.angle_beta   90.00
_cell.angle_gamma   90.00
#
_symmetry.space_group_name_H-M   'P 1'
#
loop_
_entity.id
_entity.type
_entity.pdbx_description
1 polymer ?
#
loop_
_entity_poly.entity_id
_entity_poly.type
_entity_poly.pdbx_seq_one_letter_code
_entity_poly.pdbx_strand_id
1 'polypeptide(L)'
;MSATGFDVTNVPKKKQAAILLNIAGEEAIEVFNTFTFAEDEDKDDPEGILAKFQNYCEPKKNITYERHIYIFNSRVQQQTRSFDAYLTELRVQAKKCTYGTLQDELIRDRLVVGI
;
A
#
# COMPACT_ATOMS: atom_id res chain seq x y z
N MET A 1 -17.55 5.78 -36.28
CA MET A 1 -17.39 4.31 -36.23
C MET A 1 -16.76 3.98 -34.89
N SER A 2 -17.60 3.89 -33.86
CA SER A 2 -17.93 2.65 -33.14
C SER A 2 -16.76 2.14 -32.30
N ALA A 3 -16.76 2.61 -31.05
CA ALA A 3 -16.06 1.94 -29.96
C ALA A 3 -16.53 0.47 -29.94
N THR A 4 -15.63 -0.46 -30.23
CA THR A 4 -15.89 -1.89 -30.02
C THR A 4 -15.89 -2.13 -28.51
N GLY A 5 -17.10 -2.19 -27.96
CA GLY A 5 -17.33 -2.75 -26.65
C GLY A 5 -16.77 -4.16 -26.62
N PHE A 6 -15.71 -4.36 -25.83
CA PHE A 6 -15.30 -5.69 -25.41
C PHE A 6 -16.30 -6.11 -24.35
N ASP A 7 -17.24 -6.96 -24.74
CA ASP A 7 -18.21 -7.55 -23.82
C ASP A 7 -17.44 -8.51 -22.89
N VAL A 8 -16.96 -7.99 -21.77
CA VAL A 8 -16.12 -8.70 -20.77
C VAL A 8 -16.85 -9.93 -20.21
N THR A 9 -18.15 -10.07 -20.46
CA THR A 9 -18.99 -11.16 -19.94
C THR A 9 -18.87 -12.47 -20.72
N ASN A 10 -18.29 -12.49 -21.93
CA ASN A 10 -18.31 -13.67 -22.82
C ASN A 10 -16.92 -14.10 -23.34
N VAL A 11 -15.85 -13.64 -22.70
CA VAL A 11 -14.47 -13.97 -23.08
C VAL A 11 -13.95 -15.04 -22.13
N PRO A 12 -13.38 -16.17 -22.61
CA PRO A 12 -12.79 -17.19 -21.75
C PRO A 12 -11.79 -16.56 -20.76
N LYS A 13 -11.83 -16.93 -19.48
CA LYS A 13 -10.99 -16.33 -18.42
C LYS A 13 -9.51 -16.22 -18.82
N LYS A 14 -8.96 -17.27 -19.43
CA LYS A 14 -7.62 -17.31 -20.03
C LYS A 14 -7.33 -16.16 -21.01
N LYS A 15 -8.28 -15.80 -21.87
CA LYS A 15 -8.13 -14.67 -22.80
C LYS A 15 -8.20 -13.34 -22.06
N GLN A 16 -9.01 -13.22 -21.01
CA GLN A 16 -9.07 -12.01 -20.19
C GLN A 16 -7.75 -11.77 -19.43
N ALA A 17 -7.19 -12.83 -18.84
CA ALA A 17 -5.86 -12.80 -18.20
C ALA A 17 -4.76 -12.34 -19.19
N ALA A 18 -4.76 -12.90 -20.41
CA ALA A 18 -3.79 -12.52 -21.44
C ALA A 18 -3.96 -11.07 -21.93
N ILE A 19 -5.19 -10.55 -21.98
CA ILE A 19 -5.45 -9.14 -22.31
C ILE A 19 -4.98 -8.23 -21.18
N LEU A 20 -5.25 -8.60 -19.91
CA LEU A 20 -4.82 -7.86 -18.74
C LEU A 20 -3.29 -7.71 -18.71
N LEU A 21 -2.55 -8.80 -18.94
CA LEU A 21 -1.08 -8.78 -19.00
C LEU A 21 -0.55 -7.97 -20.19
N ASN A 22 -1.22 -8.04 -21.35
CA ASN A 22 -0.84 -7.22 -22.50
C ASN A 22 -1.00 -5.71 -22.23
N ILE A 23 -2.10 -5.31 -21.60
CA ILE A 23 -2.35 -3.90 -21.26
C ILE A 23 -1.39 -3.43 -20.18
N ALA A 24 -1.06 -4.29 -19.21
CA ALA A 24 -0.15 -3.97 -18.11
C ALA A 24 1.32 -3.79 -18.57
N GLY A 25 1.72 -4.41 -19.68
CA GLY A 25 3.02 -4.20 -20.32
C GLY A 25 4.11 -5.17 -19.88
N GLU A 26 5.31 -5.00 -20.44
CA GLU A 26 6.43 -5.95 -20.32
C GLU A 26 6.93 -6.11 -18.87
N GLU A 27 7.05 -5.02 -18.12
CA GLU A 27 7.43 -5.06 -16.69
C GLU A 27 6.42 -5.88 -15.86
N ALA A 28 5.12 -5.76 -16.16
CA ALA A 28 4.10 -6.53 -15.47
C ALA A 28 4.22 -8.03 -15.79
N ILE A 29 4.59 -8.40 -17.02
CA ILE A 29 4.82 -9.80 -17.39
C ILE A 29 6.01 -10.39 -16.62
N GLU A 30 7.10 -9.64 -16.46
CA GLU A 30 8.24 -10.07 -15.65
C GLU A 30 7.83 -10.32 -14.19
N VAL A 31 7.08 -9.38 -13.59
CA VAL A 31 6.54 -9.52 -12.23
C VAL A 31 5.59 -10.71 -12.13
N PHE A 32 4.70 -10.88 -13.11
CA PHE A 32 3.77 -12.00 -13.17
C PHE A 32 4.48 -13.36 -13.15
N ASN A 33 5.60 -13.48 -13.87
CA ASN A 33 6.40 -14.70 -13.90
C ASN A 33 7.09 -15.01 -12.56
N THR A 34 7.19 -14.03 -11.65
CA THR A 34 7.69 -14.26 -10.28
C THR A 34 6.62 -14.79 -9.32
N PHE A 35 5.34 -14.73 -9.69
CA PHE A 35 4.26 -15.14 -8.81
C PHE A 35 4.14 -16.67 -8.72
N THR A 36 4.07 -17.17 -7.49
CA THR A 36 3.73 -18.57 -7.21
C THR A 36 2.21 -18.71 -7.08
N PHE A 37 1.59 -19.47 -7.97
CA PHE A 37 0.16 -19.81 -7.94
C PHE A 37 -0.03 -21.19 -7.30
N ALA A 38 -1.14 -21.38 -6.57
CA ALA A 38 -1.41 -22.65 -5.90
C ALA A 38 -1.91 -23.70 -6.90
N GLU A 39 -2.75 -23.27 -7.85
CA GLU A 39 -3.25 -24.10 -8.94
C GLU A 39 -2.98 -23.42 -10.30
N ASP A 40 -2.84 -24.21 -11.37
CA ASP A 40 -2.62 -23.65 -12.71
C ASP A 40 -3.86 -22.89 -13.24
N GLU A 41 -5.05 -23.17 -12.71
CA GLU A 41 -6.30 -22.47 -13.03
C GLU A 41 -6.30 -21.03 -12.51
N ASP A 42 -5.57 -20.72 -11.43
CA ASP A 42 -5.41 -19.36 -10.89
C ASP A 42 -4.63 -18.44 -11.82
N LYS A 43 -3.78 -18.99 -12.71
CA LYS A 43 -3.04 -18.23 -13.73
C LYS A 43 -3.92 -17.79 -14.89
N ASP A 44 -5.06 -18.46 -15.06
CA ASP A 44 -6.05 -18.12 -16.07
C ASP A 44 -7.19 -17.27 -15.48
N ASP A 45 -7.19 -17.01 -14.17
CA ASP A 45 -8.21 -16.22 -13.47
C ASP A 45 -7.81 -14.74 -13.31
N PRO A 46 -8.45 -13.80 -14.02
CA PRO A 46 -8.04 -12.39 -14.01
C PRO A 46 -8.17 -11.73 -12.62
N GLU A 47 -9.11 -12.18 -11.79
CA GLU A 47 -9.30 -11.66 -10.42
C GLU A 47 -8.15 -12.09 -9.50
N GLY A 48 -7.76 -13.37 -9.53
CA GLY A 48 -6.60 -13.88 -8.79
C GLY A 48 -5.29 -13.20 -9.18
N ILE A 49 -5.09 -12.95 -10.49
CA ILE A 49 -3.93 -12.22 -11.00
C ILE A 49 -3.91 -10.79 -10.47
N LEU A 50 -5.04 -10.09 -10.56
CA LEU A 50 -5.17 -8.72 -10.07
C LEU A 50 -4.90 -8.63 -8.56
N ALA A 51 -5.40 -9.58 -7.77
CA ALA A 51 -5.15 -9.63 -6.33
C ALA A 51 -3.67 -9.82 -6.00
N LYS A 52 -2.94 -10.66 -6.75
CA LYS A 52 -1.48 -10.81 -6.58
C LYS A 52 -0.71 -9.55 -6.98
N PHE A 53 -1.09 -8.91 -8.08
CA PHE A 53 -0.52 -7.61 -8.45
C PHE A 53 -0.80 -6.54 -7.41
N GLN A 54 -2.01 -6.51 -6.85
CA GLN A 54 -2.34 -5.61 -5.77
C GLN A 54 -1.43 -5.86 -4.56
N ASN A 55 -1.24 -7.11 -4.13
CA ASN A 55 -0.32 -7.44 -3.03
C ASN A 55 1.15 -7.13 -3.33
N TYR A 56 1.59 -7.27 -4.59
CA TYR A 56 2.96 -6.98 -5.00
C TYR A 56 3.23 -5.47 -5.06
N CYS A 57 2.31 -4.72 -5.67
CA CYS A 57 2.39 -3.28 -5.86
C CYS A 57 1.93 -2.50 -4.62
N GLU A 58 1.23 -3.13 -3.68
CA GLU A 58 0.87 -2.51 -2.43
C GLU A 58 2.16 -2.07 -1.74
N PRO A 59 2.34 -0.76 -1.48
CA PRO A 59 3.53 -0.29 -0.80
C PRO A 59 3.58 -0.99 0.55
N LYS A 60 4.51 -1.94 0.70
CA LYS A 60 4.77 -2.58 1.99
C LYS A 60 5.07 -1.45 2.96
N LYS A 61 4.12 -1.14 3.84
CA LYS A 61 4.31 -0.15 4.89
C LYS A 61 5.52 -0.60 5.68
N ASN A 62 6.65 0.07 5.47
CA ASN A 62 7.84 -0.23 6.21
C ASN A 62 7.63 0.38 7.60
N ILE A 63 7.09 -0.44 8.51
CA ILE A 63 6.76 -0.04 9.88
C ILE A 63 8.01 0.52 10.57
N THR A 64 9.20 -0.05 10.29
CA THR A 64 10.48 0.46 10.77
C THR A 64 10.77 1.85 10.20
N TYR A 65 10.53 2.08 8.91
CA TYR A 65 10.68 3.40 8.29
C TYR A 65 9.72 4.43 8.89
N GLU A 66 8.45 4.07 9.11
CA GLU A 66 7.47 4.97 9.74
C GLU A 66 7.81 5.30 11.20
N ARG A 67 8.27 4.29 11.96
CA ARG A 67 8.66 4.43 13.38
C ARG A 67 9.98 5.18 13.59
N HIS A 68 11.01 4.89 12.78
CA HIS A 68 12.37 5.36 12.99
C HIS A 68 12.81 6.49 12.05
N ILE A 69 12.53 6.38 10.75
CA ILE A 69 13.21 7.23 9.77
C ILE A 69 12.38 8.46 9.37
N TYR A 70 11.04 8.40 9.35
CA TYR A 70 10.30 9.49 8.70
C TYR A 70 9.40 10.40 9.55
N ILE A 71 8.66 9.99 10.61
CA ILE A 71 7.60 10.94 11.07
C ILE A 71 7.23 10.98 12.56
N PHE A 72 7.54 10.01 13.42
CA PHE A 72 7.17 10.13 14.82
C PHE A 72 8.32 10.61 15.72
N ASN A 73 9.42 9.86 15.75
CA ASN A 73 10.56 10.14 16.63
C ASN A 73 11.46 11.30 16.19
N SER A 74 11.31 11.78 14.95
CA SER A 74 12.05 12.94 14.43
C SER A 74 11.31 14.27 14.59
N ARG A 75 10.02 14.25 14.99
CA ARG A 75 9.19 15.46 15.08
C ARG A 75 9.51 16.24 16.35
N VAL A 76 9.99 17.46 16.19
CA VAL A 76 10.20 18.43 17.27
C VAL A 76 9.23 19.59 17.04
N GLN A 77 8.71 20.18 18.11
CA GLN A 77 7.88 21.37 18.02
C GLN A 77 8.72 22.53 17.44
N GLN A 78 8.21 23.17 16.38
CA GLN A 78 8.85 24.37 15.83
C GLN A 78 8.45 25.60 16.66
N GLN A 79 9.37 26.55 16.84
CA GLN A 79 9.16 27.75 17.68
C GLN A 79 7.93 28.59 17.31
N THR A 80 7.53 28.56 16.03
CA THR A 80 6.38 29.31 15.50
C THR A 80 5.07 28.52 15.55
N ARG A 81 5.10 27.26 15.99
CA ARG A 81 3.98 26.35 15.93
C ARG A 81 3.31 26.19 17.30
N SER A 82 1.98 26.23 17.32
CA SER A 82 1.21 25.95 18.54
C SER A 82 1.33 24.49 18.97
N PHE A 83 1.25 24.29 20.28
CA PHE A 83 1.24 22.96 20.89
C PHE A 83 0.13 22.07 20.32
N ASP A 84 -1.10 22.60 20.19
CA ASP A 84 -2.25 21.84 19.68
C ASP A 84 -2.03 21.33 18.25
N ALA A 85 -1.40 22.16 17.40
CA ALA A 85 -1.05 21.75 16.05
C ALA A 85 0.03 20.65 16.06
N TYR A 86 0.98 20.70 16.99
CA TYR A 86 2.02 19.69 17.15
C TYR A 86 1.46 18.35 17.65
N LEU A 87 0.60 18.39 18.69
CA LEU A 87 -0.10 17.22 19.23
C LEU A 87 -0.97 16.53 18.18
N THR A 88 -1.67 17.31 17.37
CA THR A 88 -2.54 16.78 16.29
C THR A 88 -1.72 16.00 15.27
N GLU A 89 -0.55 16.51 14.87
CA GLU A 89 0.34 15.79 13.97
C GLU A 89 0.87 14.50 14.57
N LEU A 90 1.34 14.52 15.82
CA LEU A 90 1.82 13.31 16.50
C LEU A 90 0.75 12.22 16.50
N ARG A 91 -0.52 12.57 16.77
CA ARG A 91 -1.65 11.64 16.71
C ARG A 91 -1.88 11.07 15.32
N VAL A 92 -1.79 11.90 14.27
CA VAL A 92 -1.95 11.45 12.88
C VAL A 92 -0.83 10.48 12.47
N GLN A 93 0.40 10.73 12.92
CA GLN A 93 1.55 9.89 12.56
C GLN A 93 1.60 8.59 13.38
N ALA A 94 1.26 8.65 14.66
CA ALA A 94 1.22 7.47 15.53
C ALA A 94 0.23 6.41 15.01
N LYS A 95 -0.87 6.82 14.37
CA LYS A 95 -1.82 5.92 13.71
C LYS A 95 -1.21 5.12 12.57
N LYS A 96 -0.20 5.65 11.88
CA LYS A 96 0.47 4.95 10.78
C LYS A 96 1.49 3.93 11.31
N CYS A 97 2.11 4.24 12.44
CA CYS A 97 3.16 3.45 13.09
C CYS A 97 2.72 2.12 13.75
N THR A 98 1.43 1.77 13.69
CA THR A 98 0.87 0.51 14.23
C THR A 98 1.35 0.20 15.66
N TYR A 99 1.30 1.18 16.56
CA TYR A 99 1.72 1.02 17.96
C TYR A 99 0.74 0.22 18.84
N GLY A 100 -0.48 -0.01 18.35
CA GLY A 100 -1.50 -0.74 19.09
C GLY A 100 -1.87 -0.01 20.39
N THR A 101 -1.87 -0.73 21.50
CA THR A 101 -2.24 -0.20 22.83
C THR A 101 -1.25 0.84 23.37
N LEU A 102 0.00 0.84 22.89
CA LEU A 102 1.05 1.76 23.37
C LEU A 102 0.98 3.15 22.73
N GLN A 103 0.03 3.39 21.82
CA GLN A 103 -0.01 4.62 21.02
C GLN A 103 -0.04 5.89 21.90
N ASP A 104 -0.87 5.91 22.94
CA ASP A 104 -1.04 7.09 23.79
C ASP A 104 0.16 7.34 24.72
N GLU A 105 0.80 6.27 25.21
CA GLU A 105 2.02 6.35 26.02
C GLU A 105 3.17 6.92 25.20
N LEU A 106 3.38 6.40 24.00
CA LEU A 106 4.45 6.86 23.11
C LEU A 106 4.25 8.31 22.64
N ILE A 107 3.00 8.76 22.45
CA ILE A 107 2.70 10.17 22.16
C ILE A 107 3.11 11.06 23.33
N ARG A 108 2.81 10.66 24.57
CA ARG A 108 3.21 11.43 25.77
C ARG A 108 4.72 11.50 25.91
N ASP A 109 5.41 10.37 25.74
CA ASP A 109 6.88 10.33 25.78
C ASP A 109 7.48 11.23 24.70
N ARG A 110 6.89 11.23 23.49
CA ARG A 110 7.35 12.08 22.41
C ARG A 110 7.12 13.56 22.65
N LEU A 111 6.02 13.94 23.29
CA LEU A 111 5.76 15.33 23.69
C LEU A 111 6.82 15.84 24.68
N VAL A 112 7.25 15.00 25.63
CA VAL A 112 8.26 15.37 26.62
C VAL A 112 9.65 15.55 25.98
N VAL A 113 10.00 14.71 25.01
CA VAL A 113 11.31 14.79 24.31
C VAL A 113 11.32 15.83 23.19
N GLY A 114 10.16 16.15 22.61
CA GLY A 114 10.04 16.96 21.40
C GLY A 114 9.64 18.43 21.62
N ILE A 115 9.53 18.89 22.86
CA ILE A 115 9.34 20.29 23.25
C ILE A 115 10.67 21.03 23.29
#